data_AF-A0A1Q5PV45-F1
#
_entry.id   AF-A0A1Q5PV45-F1
#
_cell.length_a   1.000
_cell.length_b   1.000
_cell.length_c   1.000
_cell.angle_alpha   90.00
_cell.angle_beta   90.00
_cell.angle_gamma   90.00
#
_symmetry.space_group_name_H-M   'P 1'
#
loop_
_entity.id
_entity.type
_entity.pdbx_description
1 polymer ?
#
loop_
_entity_poly.entity_id
_entity_poly.type
_entity_poly.pdbx_seq_one_letter_code
_entity_poly.pdbx_strand_id
1 'polypeptide(L)'
;MNIGAKIASGLAATAAGMAANFVLKKGWRAVTGHEAPFDETQDVDLGELLVFAAVSGVVLTLFQRTASRQTAKWLGEVPKHSA
;
A
#
# COMPACT_ATOMS: atom_id res chain seq x y z
N MET A 1 4.67 -18.39 -15.92
CA MET A 1 5.26 -17.21 -15.24
C MET A 1 6.77 -17.22 -15.46
N ASN A 2 7.33 -16.15 -16.04
CA ASN A 2 8.76 -16.06 -16.34
C ASN A 2 9.59 -15.89 -15.06
N ILE A 3 10.80 -16.47 -15.01
CA ILE A 3 11.66 -16.49 -13.81
C ILE A 3 11.93 -15.07 -13.26
N GLY A 4 12.05 -14.08 -14.15
CA GLY A 4 12.24 -12.68 -13.78
C GLY A 4 11.08 -12.09 -12.98
N ALA A 5 9.83 -12.49 -13.28
CA ALA A 5 8.66 -12.06 -12.51
C ALA A 5 8.67 -12.65 -11.10
N LYS A 6 9.15 -13.89 -10.92
CA LYS A 6 9.29 -14.53 -9.59
C LYS A 6 10.36 -13.86 -8.73
N ILE A 7 11.49 -13.50 -9.33
CA ILE A 7 12.58 -12.80 -8.63
C ILE A 7 12.11 -11.40 -8.24
N ALA A 8 11.49 -10.66 -9.16
CA ALA A 8 10.96 -9.34 -8.90
C ALA A 8 9.87 -9.37 -7.81
N SER A 9 8.94 -10.33 -7.86
CA SER A 9 7.91 -10.48 -6.81
C SER A 9 8.52 -10.87 -5.46
N GLY A 10 9.57 -11.69 -5.45
CA GLY A 10 10.30 -12.06 -4.23
C GLY A 10 10.95 -10.84 -3.58
N LEU A 11 11.69 -10.05 -4.36
CA LEU A 11 12.28 -8.80 -3.88
C LEU A 11 11.23 -7.81 -3.37
N ALA A 12 10.14 -7.64 -4.13
CA ALA A 12 9.05 -6.75 -3.75
C ALA A 12 8.39 -7.20 -2.44
N ALA A 13 8.17 -8.50 -2.25
CA ALA A 13 7.62 -9.05 -1.01
C ALA A 13 8.56 -8.82 0.19
N THR A 14 9.87 -9.01 0.02
CA THR A 14 10.86 -8.74 1.08
C THR A 14 10.89 -7.25 1.45
N ALA A 15 10.93 -6.38 0.44
CA ALA A 15 10.91 -4.93 0.66
C ALA A 15 9.59 -4.48 1.33
N ALA A 16 8.46 -5.03 0.89
CA ALA A 16 7.15 -4.77 1.51
C ALA A 16 7.11 -5.24 2.97
N GLY A 17 7.65 -6.43 3.28
CA GLY A 17 7.73 -6.93 4.65
C GLY A 17 8.60 -6.05 5.56
N MET A 18 9.73 -5.55 5.07
CA MET A 18 10.57 -4.60 5.82
C MET A 18 9.85 -3.26 6.01
N ALA A 19 9.25 -2.71 4.96
CA ALA A 19 8.51 -1.45 5.02
C ALA A 19 7.30 -1.57 5.97
N ALA A 20 6.55 -2.67 5.91
CA ALA A 20 5.43 -2.95 6.78
C ALA A 20 5.84 -2.92 8.26
N ASN A 21 6.94 -3.58 8.61
CA ASN A 21 7.48 -3.56 9.98
C ASN A 21 7.82 -2.14 10.46
N PHE A 22 8.43 -1.32 9.59
CA PHE A 22 8.73 0.07 9.92
C PHE A 22 7.48 0.94 10.07
N VAL A 23 6.53 0.81 9.14
CA VAL A 23 5.27 1.56 9.17
C VAL A 23 4.43 1.17 10.37
N LEU A 24 4.36 -0.12 10.71
CA LEU A 24 3.66 -0.59 11.90
C LEU A 24 4.35 -0.10 13.18
N LYS A 25 5.66 -0.32 13.36
CA LYS A 25 6.32 0.09 14.61
C LYS A 25 6.40 1.61 14.80
N LYS A 26 6.73 2.35 13.73
CA LYS A 26 6.92 3.81 13.83
C LYS A 26 5.67 4.60 13.48
N GLY A 27 4.97 4.22 12.42
CA GLY A 27 3.75 4.90 11.99
C GLY A 27 2.62 4.72 13.00
N TRP A 28 2.43 3.51 13.53
CA TRP A 28 1.40 3.28 14.54
C TRP A 28 1.67 4.05 15.82
N ARG A 29 2.87 3.89 16.39
CA ARG A 29 3.28 4.64 17.58
C ARG A 29 3.19 6.15 17.39
N ALA A 30 3.47 6.67 16.19
CA ALA A 30 3.37 8.09 15.92
C ALA A 30 1.92 8.60 15.87
N VAL A 31 0.97 7.78 15.42
CA VAL A 31 -0.45 8.18 15.27
C VAL A 31 -1.25 7.89 16.54
N THR A 32 -1.03 6.75 17.19
CA THR A 32 -1.83 6.27 18.33
C THR A 32 -1.11 6.40 19.67
N GLY A 33 0.21 6.64 19.68
CA GLY A 33 1.03 6.71 20.89
C GLY A 33 1.36 5.35 21.52
N HIS A 34 0.76 4.26 21.03
CA HIS A 34 0.88 2.91 21.59
C HIS A 34 1.58 1.95 20.61
N GLU A 35 2.10 0.83 21.12
CA GLU A 35 2.66 -0.23 20.27
C GLU A 35 1.59 -0.81 19.34
N ALA A 36 1.99 -1.17 18.12
CA ALA A 36 1.06 -1.70 17.11
C ALA A 36 0.37 -2.97 17.64
N PRO A 37 -0.97 -3.07 17.59
CA PRO A 37 -1.71 -4.23 18.05
C PRO A 37 -1.43 -5.38 17.10
N PHE A 38 -0.44 -6.18 17.48
CA PHE A 38 -0.20 -7.51 16.94
C PHE A 38 -0.37 -8.47 18.11
N ASP A 39 -1.63 -8.63 18.53
CA ASP A 39 -2.01 -9.79 19.32
C ASP A 39 -3.29 -10.35 18.69
N GLU A 40 -3.27 -11.64 18.34
CA GLU A 40 -4.28 -12.37 17.56
C GLU A 40 -5.66 -12.45 18.23
N THR A 41 -5.85 -11.76 19.35
CA THR A 41 -6.97 -11.96 20.29
C THR A 41 -7.67 -10.67 20.75
N GLN A 42 -7.29 -9.49 20.25
CA GLN A 42 -7.92 -8.24 20.71
C GLN A 42 -9.07 -7.81 19.81
N ASP A 43 -10.26 -7.64 20.42
CA ASP A 43 -11.41 -6.98 19.81
C ASP A 43 -10.97 -5.61 19.28
N VAL A 44 -11.11 -5.41 17.97
CA VAL A 44 -10.73 -4.16 17.31
C VAL A 44 -11.66 -3.05 17.80
N ASP A 45 -11.10 -2.05 18.48
CA ASP A 45 -11.87 -0.93 19.00
C ASP A 45 -12.46 -0.08 17.86
N LEU A 46 -13.65 0.49 18.08
CA LEU A 46 -14.38 1.25 17.06
C LEU A 46 -13.58 2.50 16.62
N GLY A 47 -12.82 3.09 17.55
CA GLY A 47 -11.91 4.20 17.26
C GLY A 47 -10.76 3.80 16.35
N GLU A 48 -10.20 2.60 16.56
CA GLU A 48 -9.11 2.07 15.74
C GLU A 48 -9.56 1.74 14.33
N LEU A 49 -10.76 1.17 14.20
CA LEU A 49 -11.38 0.92 12.90
C LEU A 49 -11.62 2.21 12.11
N LEU A 50 -12.08 3.27 12.76
CA LEU A 50 -12.30 4.58 12.13
C LEU A 50 -10.99 5.23 11.68
N VAL A 51 -9.94 5.18 12.51
CA VAL A 51 -8.62 5.68 12.13
C VAL A 51 -8.06 4.89 10.94
N PHE A 52 -8.17 3.57 10.98
CA PHE A 52 -7.75 2.71 9.87
C PHE A 52 -8.51 3.03 8.57
N ALA A 53 -9.83 3.21 8.65
CA ALA A 53 -10.66 3.57 7.51
C ALA A 53 -10.29 4.94 6.92
N ALA A 54 -10.07 5.95 7.77
CA ALA A 54 -9.67 7.28 7.34
C ALA A 54 -8.31 7.26 6.64
N VAL A 55 -7.32 6.58 7.23
CA VAL A 55 -5.98 6.43 6.63
C VAL A 55 -6.07 5.66 5.31
N SER A 56 -6.82 4.56 5.28
CA SER A 56 -7.01 3.75 4.07
C SER A 56 -7.66 4.54 2.94
N GLY A 57 -8.67 5.36 3.24
CA GLY A 57 -9.32 6.24 2.27
C GLY A 57 -8.33 7.25 1.65
N VAL A 58 -7.48 7.88 2.47
CA VAL A 58 -6.46 8.81 1.99
C VAL A 58 -5.43 8.09 1.12
N VAL A 59 -4.91 6.95 1.57
CA VAL A 59 -3.92 6.17 0.81
C VAL A 59 -4.49 5.70 -0.52
N LEU A 60 -5.72 5.18 -0.54
CA LEU A 60 -6.38 4.73 -1.77
C LEU A 60 -6.59 5.88 -2.76
N THR A 61 -6.98 7.05 -2.28
CA THR A 61 -7.17 8.25 -3.12
C THR A 61 -5.85 8.69 -3.74
N LEU A 62 -4.75 8.67 -2.97
CA LEU A 62 -3.41 8.96 -3.47
C LEU A 62 -2.96 7.93 -4.51
N PHE A 63 -3.22 6.64 -4.24
CA PHE A 63 -2.87 5.55 -5.14
C PHE A 63 -3.64 5.62 -6.46
N GLN A 64 -4.94 5.92 -6.42
CA GLN A 64 -5.74 6.14 -7.62
C GLN A 64 -5.24 7.35 -8.41
N ARG A 65 -4.82 8.43 -7.74
CA ARG A 65 -4.28 9.62 -8.38
C ARG A 65 -2.93 9.38 -9.05
N THR A 66 -2.08 8.54 -8.47
CA THR A 66 -0.79 8.17 -9.09
C THR A 66 -0.97 7.10 -10.16
N ALA A 67 -1.81 6.10 -9.92
CA ALA A 67 -2.16 5.08 -10.90
C ALA A 67 -2.75 5.71 -12.16
N SER A 68 -3.77 6.57 -12.04
CA SER A 68 -4.35 7.28 -13.20
C SER A 68 -3.31 8.10 -13.98
N ARG A 69 -2.36 8.76 -13.30
CA ARG A 69 -1.25 9.48 -13.95
C ARG A 69 -0.24 8.55 -14.62
N GLN A 70 0.05 7.40 -14.03
CA GLN A 70 0.93 6.38 -14.60
C GLN A 70 0.27 5.74 -15.82
N THR A 71 -1.00 5.37 -15.74
CA THR A 71 -1.78 4.85 -16.86
C THR A 71 -1.88 5.87 -17.98
N ALA A 72 -2.04 7.16 -17.70
CA ALA A 72 -2.02 8.20 -18.74
C ALA A 72 -0.67 8.31 -19.47
N LYS A 73 0.45 8.09 -18.78
CA LYS A 73 1.77 8.03 -19.42
C LYS A 73 1.93 6.81 -20.32
N TRP A 74 1.43 5.65 -19.90
CA TRP A 74 1.53 4.40 -20.67
C TRP A 74 0.50 4.29 -21.81
N LEU A 75 -0.73 4.80 -21.64
CA LEU A 75 -1.77 4.83 -22.68
C LEU A 75 -1.59 5.98 -23.68
N GLY A 76 -0.95 7.08 -23.28
CA GLY A 76 -0.59 8.17 -24.20
C GLY A 76 0.44 7.77 -25.26
N GLU A 77 1.12 6.63 -25.04
CA GLU A 77 2.13 6.05 -25.92
C GLU A 77 1.60 4.86 -26.73
N VAL A 78 0.27 4.74 -26.88
CA VAL A 78 -0.31 3.89 -27.94
C VAL A 78 -0.29 4.72 -29.23
N PRO A 79 0.55 4.40 -30.22
CA PRO A 79 0.56 5.12 -31.49
C PRO A 79 -0.81 4.96 -32.14
N LYS A 80 -1.40 6.08 -32.54
CA LYS A 80 -2.59 6.10 -33.40
C LYS A 80 -2.18 5.57 -34.78
N HIS A 81 -2.08 4.26 -34.93
CA HIS A 81 -2.01 3.63 -36.24
C HIS A 81 -3.31 2.87 -36.46
N SER A 82 -4.28 3.55 -37.09
CA SER A 82 -5.36 3.03 -37.95
C SER A 82 -6.60 3.93 -37.89
N ALA A 83 -6.74 4.81 -38.88
CA ALA A 83 -7.81 4.76 -39.89
C ALA A 83 -7.61 5.93 -40.86
#